data_AF-A0A846SXR7-F1
#
_entry.id   AF-A0A846SXR7-F1
#
_cell.length_a   1.000
_cell.length_b   1.000
_cell.length_c   1.000
_cell.angle_alpha   90.00
_cell.angle_beta   90.00
_cell.angle_gamma   90.00
#
_symmetry.space_group_name_H-M   'P 1'
#
loop_
_entity.id
_entity.type
_entity.pdbx_description
1 polymer ?
#
loop_
_entity_poly.entity_id
_entity_poly.type
_entity_poly.pdbx_seq_one_letter_code
_entity_poly.pdbx_strand_id
1 'polypeptide(L)'
;MTRFTLQATPGASPSAPVQMRLLTQTDLVKMLGNTYYADCDHSDDAALNQTALTELLAELAPAAQAQPTDPLTADDVFDLQAYFERYFKGQERVRLLRHGYWEQAAQLAPRLRIQDRARLFGVIWGEVEAFSQLYIRLYTGLQALNFATDACAGLEALLPREQSIIDVQTLKGLGTGSGGTLTLIGNNGRG
;
A
#
# COMPACT_ATOMS: atom_id res chain seq x y z
N MET A 1 -3.60 -5.57 15.58
CA MET A 1 -2.95 -6.80 16.10
C MET A 1 -1.97 -7.29 15.05
N THR A 2 -0.68 -7.02 15.21
CA THR A 2 0.38 -7.63 14.39
C THR A 2 0.68 -9.02 14.93
N ARG A 3 0.55 -10.05 14.09
CA ARG A 3 0.79 -11.45 14.45
C ARG A 3 2.25 -11.79 14.13
N PHE A 4 3.10 -11.82 15.16
CA PHE A 4 4.46 -12.33 15.06
C PHE A 4 4.48 -13.79 15.51
N THR A 5 4.98 -14.68 14.66
CA THR A 5 5.23 -16.08 15.01
C THR A 5 6.73 -16.32 15.08
N LEU A 6 7.23 -16.67 16.27
CA LEU A 6 8.58 -17.22 16.46
C LEU A 6 8.56 -18.69 16.02
N GLN A 7 8.53 -18.95 14.71
CA GLN A 7 8.80 -20.27 14.17
C GLN A 7 10.19 -20.24 13.54
N ALA A 8 11.10 -21.08 14.07
CA ALA A 8 12.38 -21.33 13.45
C ALA A 8 12.15 -22.15 12.16
N THR A 9 12.01 -21.45 11.05
CA THR A 9 11.87 -22.05 9.72
C THR A 9 13.24 -22.46 9.19
N PRO A 10 13.40 -23.61 8.49
CA PRO A 10 14.67 -23.99 7.87
C PRO A 10 15.11 -22.92 6.86
N GLY A 11 16.24 -22.26 7.11
CA GLY A 11 16.78 -21.20 6.24
C GLY A 11 17.14 -19.89 6.95
N ALA A 12 16.75 -19.72 8.22
CA ALA A 12 17.24 -18.59 9.02
C ALA A 12 18.74 -18.75 9.29
N SER A 13 19.56 -17.87 8.73
CA SER A 13 20.95 -17.72 9.17
C SER A 13 20.96 -17.30 10.64
N PRO A 14 21.87 -17.79 11.49
CA PRO A 14 22.02 -17.31 12.87
C PRO A 14 22.18 -15.79 12.97
N SER A 15 22.63 -15.14 11.90
CA SER A 15 22.78 -13.68 11.79
C SER A 15 21.49 -12.91 11.49
N ALA A 16 20.39 -13.56 11.09
CA ALA A 16 19.12 -12.92 10.79
C ALA A 16 17.91 -13.79 11.20
N PRO A 17 17.71 -14.02 12.51
CA PRO A 17 16.70 -14.95 13.01
C PRO A 17 15.27 -14.41 12.98
N VAL A 18 15.07 -13.10 12.75
CA VAL A 18 13.74 -12.46 12.79
C VAL A 18 13.14 -12.48 11.39
N GLN A 19 12.13 -13.31 11.18
CA GLN A 19 11.34 -13.32 9.94
C GLN A 19 10.14 -12.39 10.04
N MET A 20 9.91 -11.60 8.99
CA MET A 20 8.76 -10.71 8.89
C MET A 20 8.14 -10.77 7.49
N ARG A 21 6.81 -10.66 7.45
CA ARG A 21 6.07 -10.46 6.22
C ARG A 21 5.98 -8.98 5.93
N LEU A 22 6.42 -8.57 4.75
CA LEU A 22 6.38 -7.20 4.30
C LEU A 22 4.99 -6.83 3.77
N LEU A 23 4.70 -5.53 3.76
CA LEU A 23 3.47 -5.01 3.18
C LEU A 23 3.46 -5.21 1.68
N THR A 24 2.30 -5.58 1.14
CA THR A 24 2.07 -5.60 -0.31
C THR A 24 1.60 -4.23 -0.79
N GLN A 25 1.61 -4.01 -2.11
CA GLN A 25 1.03 -2.81 -2.70
C GLN A 25 -0.46 -2.64 -2.31
N THR A 26 -1.22 -3.74 -2.27
CA THR A 26 -2.64 -3.68 -1.88
C THR A 26 -2.82 -3.36 -0.40
N ASP A 27 -1.90 -3.78 0.47
CA ASP A 27 -1.95 -3.44 1.89
C ASP A 27 -1.80 -1.92 2.11
N LEU A 28 -1.00 -1.24 1.28
CA LEU A 28 -0.88 0.22 1.33
C LEU A 28 -2.22 0.90 1.04
N VAL A 29 -2.90 0.48 -0.04
CA VAL A 29 -4.21 1.03 -0.43
C VAL A 29 -5.27 0.72 0.64
N LYS A 30 -5.29 -0.51 1.16
CA LYS A 30 -6.21 -0.93 2.24
C LYS A 30 -5.98 -0.11 3.50
N MET A 31 -4.73 0.12 3.89
CA MET A 31 -4.37 0.90 5.08
C MET A 31 -4.85 2.36 4.94
N LEU A 32 -4.51 3.03 3.84
CA LEU A 32 -4.91 4.43 3.61
C LEU A 32 -6.41 4.59 3.49
N GLY A 33 -7.07 3.70 2.75
CA GLY A 33 -8.52 3.72 2.62
C GLY A 33 -9.21 3.43 3.96
N ASN A 34 -8.67 2.51 4.78
CA ASN A 34 -9.19 2.25 6.12
C ASN A 34 -9.09 3.50 7.01
N THR A 35 -7.91 4.12 7.07
CA THR A 35 -7.71 5.36 7.83
C THR A 35 -8.64 6.47 7.36
N TYR A 36 -8.77 6.66 6.04
CA TYR A 36 -9.72 7.63 5.49
C TYR A 36 -11.14 7.37 6.02
N TYR A 37 -11.71 6.19 5.73
CA TYR A 37 -13.12 5.91 6.06
C TYR A 37 -13.44 5.72 7.54
N ALA A 38 -12.45 5.38 8.37
CA ALA A 38 -12.66 5.05 9.77
C ALA A 38 -12.26 6.17 10.74
N ASP A 39 -11.25 6.97 10.39
CA ASP A 39 -10.63 7.94 11.31
C ASP A 39 -10.82 9.40 10.87
N CYS A 40 -11.14 9.68 9.61
CA CYS A 40 -11.35 11.05 9.12
C CYS A 40 -12.82 11.50 9.23
N ASP A 41 -13.02 12.81 9.42
CA ASP A 41 -14.32 13.44 9.23
C ASP A 41 -14.51 13.72 7.73
N HIS A 42 -15.67 13.35 7.20
CA HIS A 42 -16.03 13.42 5.78
C HIS A 42 -17.11 14.47 5.48
N SER A 43 -17.50 15.26 6.48
CA SER A 43 -18.60 16.22 6.36
C SER A 43 -18.38 17.28 5.28
N ASP A 44 -17.13 17.66 5.01
CA ASP A 44 -16.74 18.66 4.01
C ASP A 44 -16.20 18.04 2.70
N ASP A 45 -16.26 16.71 2.56
CA ASP A 45 -15.69 16.05 1.38
C ASP A 45 -16.49 16.40 0.11
N ALA A 46 -15.77 16.81 -0.93
CA ALA A 46 -16.36 17.01 -2.24
C ALA A 46 -16.97 15.68 -2.75
N ALA A 47 -18.24 15.75 -3.15
CA ALA A 47 -18.95 14.61 -3.68
C ALA A 47 -18.28 14.13 -4.98
N LEU A 48 -17.77 12.90 -4.97
CA LEU A 48 -17.34 12.22 -6.19
C LEU A 48 -18.57 11.98 -7.07
N ASN A 49 -18.45 12.25 -8.36
CA ASN A 49 -19.50 11.98 -9.32
C ASN A 49 -18.95 11.16 -10.51
N GLN A 50 -19.87 10.55 -11.27
CA GLN A 50 -19.51 9.64 -12.37
C GLN A 50 -18.76 10.34 -13.50
N THR A 51 -19.03 11.63 -13.75
CA THR A 51 -18.37 12.41 -14.81
C THR A 51 -16.89 12.59 -14.48
N ALA A 52 -16.58 13.08 -13.28
CA ALA A 52 -15.21 13.27 -12.81
C ALA A 52 -14.40 11.95 -12.82
N LEU A 53 -15.05 10.84 -12.43
CA LEU A 53 -14.45 9.51 -12.48
C LEU A 53 -14.11 9.07 -13.91
N THR A 54 -15.02 9.32 -14.85
CA THR A 54 -14.85 8.98 -16.27
C THR A 54 -13.75 9.83 -16.90
N GLU A 55 -13.72 11.13 -16.60
CA GLU A 55 -12.68 12.06 -17.05
C GLU A 55 -11.31 11.63 -16.54
N LEU A 56 -11.18 11.33 -15.25
CA LEU A 56 -9.93 10.84 -14.67
C LEU A 56 -9.43 9.57 -15.38
N LEU A 57 -10.31 8.58 -15.59
CA LEU A 57 -9.93 7.33 -16.26
C LEU A 57 -9.48 7.58 -17.71
N ALA A 58 -10.16 8.50 -18.42
CA ALA A 58 -9.78 8.89 -19.78
C ALA A 58 -8.43 9.61 -19.82
N GLU A 59 -8.12 10.43 -18.81
CA GLU A 59 -6.81 11.09 -18.68
C GLU A 59 -5.68 10.10 -18.36
N LEU A 60 -5.96 9.07 -17.56
CA LEU A 60 -4.96 8.07 -17.17
C LEU A 60 -4.71 7.02 -18.26
N ALA A 61 -5.70 6.74 -19.10
CA ALA A 61 -5.58 5.77 -20.19
C ALA A 61 -4.34 5.96 -21.09
N PRO A 62 -4.01 7.18 -21.61
CA PRO A 62 -2.81 7.39 -22.43
C PRO A 62 -1.50 7.26 -21.66
N ALA A 63 -1.51 7.34 -20.33
CA ALA A 63 -0.32 7.15 -19.49
C ALA A 63 0.03 5.67 -19.27
N ALA A 64 -0.89 4.75 -19.57
CA ALA A 64 -0.68 3.31 -19.42
C ALA A 64 0.42 2.81 -20.35
N GLN A 65 1.39 2.09 -19.78
CA GLN A 65 2.47 1.44 -20.52
C GLN A 65 1.96 0.21 -21.30
N ALA A 66 2.73 -0.27 -22.27
CA ALA A 66 2.37 -1.45 -23.06
C ALA A 66 2.40 -2.76 -22.23
N GLN A 67 3.21 -2.81 -21.18
CA GLN A 67 3.39 -3.95 -20.29
C GLN A 67 3.26 -3.49 -18.83
N PRO A 68 2.95 -4.40 -17.89
CA PRO A 68 2.97 -4.08 -16.47
C PRO A 68 4.31 -3.48 -16.03
N THR A 69 4.27 -2.49 -15.14
CA THR A 69 5.48 -1.77 -14.69
C THR A 69 6.14 -2.40 -13.46
N ASP A 70 5.42 -3.27 -12.76
CA ASP A 70 5.81 -3.94 -11.53
C ASP A 70 4.85 -5.13 -11.28
N PRO A 71 5.00 -5.90 -10.18
CA PRO A 71 4.22 -7.12 -9.94
C PRO A 71 2.72 -6.94 -9.66
N LEU A 72 2.17 -5.72 -9.56
CA LEU A 72 0.74 -5.53 -9.30
C LEU A 72 -0.10 -6.09 -10.46
N THR A 73 -1.09 -6.92 -10.15
CA THR A 73 -1.96 -7.56 -11.13
C THR A 73 -3.38 -7.00 -11.13
N ALA A 74 -4.18 -7.39 -12.13
CA ALA A 74 -5.61 -7.08 -12.16
C ALA A 74 -6.36 -7.76 -10.99
N ASP A 75 -5.98 -9.00 -10.64
CA ASP A 75 -6.59 -9.74 -9.53
C ASP A 75 -6.36 -9.03 -8.19
N ASP A 76 -5.17 -8.46 -7.97
CA ASP A 76 -4.87 -7.64 -6.81
C ASP A 76 -5.81 -6.42 -6.69
N VAL A 77 -6.21 -5.83 -7.82
CA VAL A 77 -7.16 -4.71 -7.85
C VAL A 77 -8.59 -5.17 -7.57
N PHE A 78 -8.99 -6.34 -8.05
CA PHE A 78 -10.29 -6.93 -7.68
C PHE A 78 -10.34 -7.35 -6.21
N ASP A 79 -9.22 -7.74 -5.62
CA ASP A 79 -9.12 -7.97 -4.18
C ASP A 79 -9.30 -6.66 -3.38
N LEU A 80 -8.83 -5.52 -3.91
CA LEU A 80 -9.14 -4.20 -3.35
C LEU A 80 -10.63 -3.90 -3.43
N GLN A 81 -11.26 -4.14 -4.58
CA GLN A 81 -12.71 -4.01 -4.73
C GLN A 81 -13.44 -4.82 -3.66
N ALA A 82 -13.15 -6.12 -3.57
CA ALA A 82 -13.79 -7.01 -2.60
C ALA A 82 -13.59 -6.52 -1.15
N TYR A 83 -12.41 -6.02 -0.81
CA TYR A 83 -12.13 -5.43 0.49
C TYR A 83 -13.01 -4.21 0.78
N PHE A 84 -13.00 -3.18 -0.08
CA PHE A 84 -13.77 -1.96 0.15
C PHE A 84 -15.27 -2.23 0.13
N GLU A 85 -15.73 -3.11 -0.73
CA GLU A 85 -17.13 -3.50 -0.77
C GLU A 85 -17.58 -4.29 0.47
N ARG A 86 -16.69 -5.09 1.06
CA ARG A 86 -16.99 -5.85 2.27
C ARG A 86 -17.08 -4.94 3.50
N TYR A 87 -16.13 -4.04 3.67
CA TYR A 87 -15.98 -3.26 4.90
C TYR A 87 -16.63 -1.88 4.84
N PHE A 88 -16.78 -1.29 3.65
CA PHE A 88 -17.19 0.11 3.48
C PHE A 88 -18.36 0.29 2.50
N LYS A 89 -19.18 -0.76 2.25
CA LYS A 89 -20.40 -0.66 1.39
C LYS A 89 -21.37 0.47 1.73
N GLY A 90 -21.35 0.92 2.99
CA GLY A 90 -22.20 2.01 3.45
C GLY A 90 -21.80 3.37 2.87
N GLN A 91 -20.54 3.54 2.48
CA GLN A 91 -19.99 4.81 2.02
C GLN A 91 -20.40 5.11 0.58
N GLU A 92 -20.91 6.30 0.31
CA GLU A 92 -21.43 6.70 -1.01
C GLU A 92 -20.36 6.60 -2.09
N ARG A 93 -19.15 7.08 -1.81
CA ARG A 93 -17.97 6.96 -2.67
C ARG A 93 -17.71 5.51 -3.06
N VAL A 94 -17.70 4.59 -2.11
CA VAL A 94 -17.49 3.15 -2.38
C VAL A 94 -18.60 2.56 -3.24
N ARG A 95 -19.86 2.99 -3.05
CA ARG A 95 -20.97 2.56 -3.92
C ARG A 95 -20.77 3.06 -5.35
N LEU A 96 -20.35 4.32 -5.52
CA LEU A 96 -20.10 4.91 -6.83
C LEU A 96 -19.00 4.13 -7.60
N LEU A 97 -17.91 3.77 -6.93
CA LEU A 97 -16.80 3.01 -7.54
C LEU A 97 -17.23 1.64 -8.08
N ARG A 98 -18.35 1.06 -7.62
CA ARG A 98 -18.86 -0.20 -8.18
C ARG A 98 -19.35 -0.07 -9.62
N HIS A 99 -19.65 1.15 -10.06
CA HIS A 99 -20.17 1.43 -11.39
C HIS A 99 -19.04 1.59 -12.40
N GLY A 100 -18.27 0.51 -12.62
CA GLY A 100 -17.29 0.38 -13.69
C GLY A 100 -15.88 0.89 -13.39
N TYR A 101 -15.65 1.59 -12.27
CA TYR A 101 -14.29 2.03 -11.92
C TYR A 101 -13.33 0.87 -11.72
N TRP A 102 -13.73 -0.16 -10.96
CA TRP A 102 -12.82 -1.26 -10.63
C TRP A 102 -12.35 -2.06 -11.85
N GLU A 103 -13.22 -2.25 -12.85
CA GLU A 103 -12.87 -2.91 -14.11
C GLU A 103 -11.81 -2.11 -14.88
N GLN A 104 -11.96 -0.80 -14.96
CA GLN A 104 -11.00 0.08 -15.61
C GLN A 104 -9.69 0.19 -14.81
N ALA A 105 -9.80 0.31 -13.48
CA ALA A 105 -8.66 0.33 -12.58
C ALA A 105 -7.84 -0.96 -12.66
N ALA A 106 -8.47 -2.12 -12.76
CA ALA A 106 -7.79 -3.41 -12.91
C ALA A 106 -7.00 -3.52 -14.22
N GLN A 107 -7.48 -2.87 -15.29
CA GLN A 107 -6.78 -2.82 -16.59
C GLN A 107 -5.66 -1.78 -16.63
N LEU A 108 -5.81 -0.68 -15.88
CA LEU A 108 -4.87 0.45 -15.89
C LEU A 108 -3.78 0.30 -14.85
N ALA A 109 -4.12 0.02 -13.58
CA ALA A 109 -3.19 0.08 -12.45
C ALA A 109 -1.88 -0.67 -12.69
N PRO A 110 -1.87 -1.94 -13.17
CA PRO A 110 -0.63 -2.68 -13.44
C PRO A 110 0.32 -1.99 -14.40
N ARG A 111 -0.22 -1.17 -15.32
CA ARG A 111 0.50 -0.52 -16.41
C ARG A 111 0.76 0.96 -16.17
N LEU A 112 0.27 1.52 -15.07
CA LEU A 112 0.52 2.91 -14.69
C LEU A 112 1.79 3.01 -13.85
N ARG A 113 2.59 4.06 -14.10
CA ARG A 113 3.68 4.43 -13.20
C ARG A 113 3.12 4.97 -11.89
N ILE A 114 3.95 4.99 -10.85
CA ILE A 114 3.49 5.29 -9.48
C ILE A 114 2.74 6.62 -9.34
N GLN A 115 3.15 7.67 -10.07
CA GLN A 115 2.47 8.97 -10.01
C GLN A 115 1.03 8.88 -10.51
N ASP A 116 0.82 8.24 -11.65
CA ASP A 116 -0.51 8.05 -12.24
C ASP A 116 -1.34 7.02 -11.45
N ARG A 117 -0.69 5.99 -10.89
CA ARG A 117 -1.35 5.02 -10.01
C ARG A 117 -1.81 5.65 -8.70
N ALA A 118 -1.06 6.62 -8.17
CA ALA A 118 -1.47 7.39 -7.00
C ALA A 118 -2.70 8.24 -7.29
N ARG A 119 -2.83 8.82 -8.50
CA ARG A 119 -4.06 9.49 -8.95
C ARG A 119 -5.21 8.50 -9.07
N LEU A 120 -4.98 7.33 -9.68
CA LEU A 120 -6.00 6.29 -9.85
C LEU A 120 -6.59 5.85 -8.51
N PHE A 121 -5.75 5.47 -7.54
CA PHE A 121 -6.21 5.04 -6.21
C PHE A 121 -6.56 6.21 -5.29
N GLY A 122 -6.11 7.42 -5.59
CA GLY A 122 -6.43 8.66 -4.88
C GLY A 122 -7.92 8.88 -4.67
N VAL A 123 -8.71 8.48 -5.68
CA VAL A 123 -10.18 8.54 -5.65
C VAL A 123 -10.77 7.80 -4.44
N ILE A 124 -10.14 6.71 -3.99
CA ILE A 124 -10.61 5.89 -2.86
C ILE A 124 -10.61 6.69 -1.56
N TRP A 125 -9.66 7.60 -1.38
CA TRP A 125 -9.49 8.39 -0.16
C TRP A 125 -9.72 9.89 -0.38
N GLY A 126 -10.66 10.23 -1.27
CA GLY A 126 -11.08 11.62 -1.46
C GLY A 126 -10.05 12.53 -2.11
N GLU A 127 -9.03 11.97 -2.78
CA GLU A 127 -7.93 12.72 -3.39
C GLU A 127 -7.13 13.56 -2.39
N VAL A 128 -7.20 13.20 -1.10
CA VAL A 128 -6.41 13.84 -0.04
C VAL A 128 -4.93 13.73 -0.38
N GLU A 129 -4.30 14.86 -0.69
CA GLU A 129 -2.93 14.92 -1.20
C GLU A 129 -1.93 14.25 -0.26
N ALA A 130 -2.08 14.44 1.06
CA ALA A 130 -1.22 13.83 2.07
C ALA A 130 -1.21 12.30 2.00
N PHE A 131 -2.35 11.67 1.71
CA PHE A 131 -2.44 10.20 1.55
C PHE A 131 -1.83 9.75 0.23
N SER A 132 -2.02 10.50 -0.86
CA SER A 132 -1.39 10.20 -2.14
C SER A 132 0.15 10.29 -2.05
N GLN A 133 0.68 11.31 -1.36
CA GLN A 133 2.13 11.44 -1.12
C GLN A 133 2.67 10.33 -0.22
N LEU A 134 1.93 9.96 0.83
CA LEU A 134 2.29 8.83 1.69
C LEU A 134 2.30 7.51 0.92
N TYR A 135 1.30 7.28 0.06
CA TYR A 135 1.24 6.11 -0.82
C TYR A 135 2.48 6.00 -1.71
N ILE A 136 2.84 7.08 -2.42
CA ILE A 136 4.04 7.12 -3.29
C ILE A 136 5.31 6.81 -2.49
N ARG A 137 5.44 7.40 -1.29
CA ARG A 137 6.59 7.19 -0.42
C ARG A 137 6.70 5.73 0.03
N LEU A 138 5.61 5.14 0.50
CA LEU A 138 5.59 3.73 0.95
C LEU A 138 5.83 2.78 -0.22
N TYR A 139 5.23 3.04 -1.38
CA TYR A 139 5.51 2.29 -2.61
C TYR A 139 6.99 2.33 -2.97
N THR A 140 7.64 3.50 -2.87
CA THR A 140 9.08 3.64 -3.18
C THR A 140 9.92 2.76 -2.24
N GLY A 141 9.51 2.63 -0.97
CA GLY A 141 10.10 1.67 -0.04
C GLY A 141 9.92 0.21 -0.50
N LEU A 142 8.71 -0.18 -0.91
CA LEU A 142 8.46 -1.52 -1.45
C LEU A 142 9.26 -1.79 -2.74
N GLN A 143 9.39 -0.80 -3.61
CA GLN A 143 10.17 -0.89 -4.85
C GLN A 143 11.65 -1.08 -4.55
N ALA A 144 12.20 -0.37 -3.56
CA ALA A 144 13.59 -0.55 -3.12
C ALA A 144 13.84 -1.97 -2.56
N LEU A 145 12.81 -2.61 -2.01
CA LEU A 145 12.83 -4.00 -1.56
C LEU A 145 12.46 -5.01 -2.67
N ASN A 146 12.39 -4.55 -3.93
CA ASN A 146 11.97 -5.35 -5.08
C ASN A 146 10.65 -6.11 -4.85
N PHE A 147 9.72 -5.49 -4.11
CA PHE A 147 8.42 -6.07 -3.74
C PHE A 147 8.51 -7.44 -3.07
N ALA A 148 9.58 -7.69 -2.30
CA ALA A 148 9.71 -8.91 -1.52
C ALA A 148 8.52 -9.08 -0.56
N THR A 149 8.01 -10.31 -0.46
CA THR A 149 6.91 -10.65 0.45
C THR A 149 7.40 -10.89 1.87
N ASP A 150 8.64 -11.33 2.00
CA ASP A 150 9.25 -11.77 3.25
C ASP A 150 10.67 -11.22 3.35
N ALA A 151 11.07 -10.85 4.57
CA ALA A 151 12.42 -10.40 4.89
C ALA A 151 12.89 -11.03 6.19
N CYS A 152 14.20 -11.24 6.29
CA CYS A 152 14.88 -11.59 7.54
C CYS A 152 15.70 -10.41 8.04
N ALA A 153 15.69 -10.17 9.35
CA ALA A 153 16.49 -9.16 10.02
C ALA A 153 17.23 -9.75 11.23
N GLY A 154 18.32 -9.10 11.64
CA GLY A 154 18.99 -9.41 12.90
C GLY A 154 18.13 -9.02 14.11
N LEU A 155 18.56 -9.43 15.30
CA LEU A 155 17.83 -9.17 16.56
C LEU A 155 17.71 -7.68 16.88
N GLU A 156 18.58 -6.84 16.34
CA GLU A 156 18.53 -5.38 16.39
C GLU A 156 17.22 -4.80 15.82
N ALA A 157 16.50 -5.54 14.98
CA ALA A 157 15.17 -5.14 14.52
C ALA A 157 14.13 -5.12 15.66
N LEU A 158 14.39 -5.84 16.76
CA LEU A 158 13.47 -5.97 17.90
C LEU A 158 14.02 -5.33 19.19
N LEU A 159 15.31 -4.96 19.22
CA LEU A 159 16.00 -4.50 20.43
C LEU A 159 16.93 -3.32 20.14
N PRO A 160 16.96 -2.28 21.01
CA PRO A 160 16.07 -2.06 22.16
C PRO A 160 14.64 -1.72 21.70
N ARG A 161 13.64 -2.11 22.49
CA ARG A 161 12.23 -2.08 22.07
C ARG A 161 11.77 -0.67 21.69
N GLU A 162 12.29 0.34 22.37
CA GLU A 162 11.97 1.77 22.24
C GLU A 162 12.54 2.41 20.97
N GLN A 163 13.34 1.68 20.18
CA GLN A 163 13.91 2.14 18.91
C GLN A 163 13.69 1.13 17.77
N SER A 164 12.90 0.10 18.04
CA SER A 164 12.70 -1.06 17.16
C SER A 164 11.44 -0.92 16.30
N ILE A 165 11.27 -1.79 15.30
CA ILE A 165 10.08 -1.79 14.42
C ILE A 165 8.76 -2.06 15.15
N ILE A 166 8.83 -2.52 16.40
CA ILE A 166 7.67 -2.79 17.25
C ILE A 166 7.29 -1.60 18.14
N ASP A 167 8.08 -0.52 18.15
CA ASP A 167 7.67 0.71 18.82
C ASP A 167 6.70 1.51 17.95
N VAL A 168 5.49 1.68 18.45
CA VAL A 168 4.44 2.51 17.85
C VAL A 168 4.89 3.96 17.70
N GLN A 169 5.85 4.45 18.50
CA GLN A 169 6.40 5.80 18.33
C GLN A 169 7.19 5.96 17.03
N THR A 170 7.78 4.90 16.49
CA THR A 170 8.44 4.97 15.17
C THR A 170 7.45 5.27 14.04
N LEU A 171 6.17 4.91 14.20
CA LEU A 171 5.11 5.30 13.25
C LEU A 171 4.92 6.81 13.18
N LYS A 172 5.17 7.55 14.27
CA LYS A 172 5.03 9.02 14.29
C LYS A 172 6.11 9.72 13.45
N GLY A 173 7.24 9.06 13.21
CA GLY A 173 8.32 9.53 12.34
C GLY A 173 8.21 9.02 10.89
N LEU A 174 7.11 8.36 10.52
CA LEU A 174 6.96 7.82 9.16
C LEU A 174 7.04 8.95 8.12
N GLY A 175 8.10 8.89 7.32
CA GLY A 175 8.33 9.83 6.23
C GLY A 175 9.06 11.12 6.59
N THR A 176 9.56 11.26 7.82
CA THR A 176 10.45 12.38 8.17
C THR A 176 11.92 12.08 7.87
N GLY A 177 12.25 10.86 7.41
CA GLY A 177 13.62 10.42 7.11
C GLY A 177 14.54 10.30 8.33
N SER A 178 13.97 10.42 9.54
CA SER A 178 14.72 10.52 10.82
C SER A 178 14.77 9.21 11.61
N GLY A 179 14.24 8.12 11.03
CA GLY A 179 14.21 6.80 11.67
C GLY A 179 15.53 6.03 11.53
N GLY A 180 15.74 5.04 12.40
CA GLY A 180 16.85 4.10 12.25
C GLY A 180 16.76 3.29 10.96
N THR A 181 17.91 2.94 10.38
CA THR A 181 17.97 2.07 9.20
C THR A 181 18.20 0.63 9.66
N LEU A 182 17.45 -0.32 9.08
CA LEU A 182 17.62 -1.75 9.32
C LEU A 182 18.08 -2.44 8.04
N THR A 183 19.05 -3.34 8.19
CA THR A 183 19.51 -4.18 7.08
C THR A 183 18.59 -5.39 6.96
N LEU A 184 18.00 -5.59 5.79
CA LEU A 184 17.11 -6.71 5.50
C LEU A 184 17.78 -7.69 4.54
N ILE A 185 17.60 -8.99 4.79
CA ILE A 185 18.03 -10.06 3.90
C ILE A 185 16.78 -10.65 3.25
N GLY A 186 16.63 -10.47 1.94
CA GLY A 186 15.58 -11.14 1.16
C GLY A 186 15.93 -12.62 0.92
N ASN A 187 14.90 -13.47 0.74
CA ASN A 187 15.07 -14.92 0.51
C ASN A 187 15.96 -15.28 -0.71
N ASN A 188 16.31 -14.31 -1.57
CA ASN A 188 17.12 -14.50 -2.78
C ASN A 188 18.60 -14.08 -2.60
N GLY A 189 19.06 -13.82 -1.38
CA GLY A 189 20.49 -13.70 -1.06
C GLY A 189 21.23 -12.47 -1.62
N ARG A 190 20.52 -11.40 -1.98
CA ARG A 190 21.16 -10.10 -2.29
C ARG A 190 20.42 -8.98 -1.56
N GLY A 191 21.10 -8.44 -0.55
CA GLY A 191 20.94 -7.07 -0.06
C GLY A 191 22.03 -6.19 -0.65
#